data_AF-A0A225UWA1-F1
#
_entry.id   AF-A0A225UWA1-F1
#
_cell.length_a   1.000
_cell.length_b   1.000
_cell.length_c   1.000
_cell.angle_alpha   90.00
_cell.angle_beta   90.00
_cell.angle_gamma   90.00
#
_symmetry.space_group_name_H-M   'P 1'
#
loop_
_entity.id
_entity.type
_entity.pdbx_description
1 polymer ?
#
loop_
_entity_poly.entity_id
_entity_poly.type
_entity_poly.pdbx_seq_one_letter_code
_entity_poly.pdbx_strand_id
1 'polypeptide(L)'
;MENVCQAMDGRFAEMLRFYATLHLGPNVRGRTNFKRRQDAAQSSEDVLMCSEPVPADALTEVGRELAAAQASLKSAEASRSVMENKILTEQCARATAETWAQQFSAERDAAHKEIKLVKSREASLNIQISEMNAVIKSHHEMYDRLENRFQLALRSNEILTKEVNHGRSEYLVGIQAFTKSYENLHKLLSHIDPKETTLTSKLRERNRDLFHRVKRPDQRAAPGSRLAGKYGNPVGRPWCRKDRRVQATSPLPSAKGY
;
A
#
# COMPACT_ATOMS: atom_id res chain seq x y z
N MET A 1 113.61 -11.16 -66.23
CA MET A 1 112.79 -11.78 -65.17
C MET A 1 112.41 -10.76 -64.08
N GLU A 2 113.31 -9.86 -63.68
CA GLU A 2 113.04 -8.87 -62.61
C GLU A 2 111.85 -7.91 -62.88
N ASN A 3 111.67 -7.40 -64.10
CA ASN A 3 110.56 -6.48 -64.42
C ASN A 3 109.16 -7.12 -64.31
N VAL A 4 109.04 -8.43 -64.52
CA VAL A 4 107.75 -9.14 -64.41
C VAL A 4 107.39 -9.39 -62.95
N CYS A 5 108.40 -9.72 -62.13
CA CYS A 5 108.22 -9.91 -60.70
C CYS A 5 107.81 -8.60 -59.98
N GLN A 6 108.42 -7.47 -60.33
CA GLN A 6 108.05 -6.16 -59.76
C GLN A 6 106.63 -5.71 -60.17
N ALA A 7 106.24 -5.95 -61.43
CA ALA A 7 104.90 -5.60 -61.90
C ALA A 7 103.78 -6.46 -61.27
N MET A 8 104.08 -7.71 -60.92
CA MET A 8 103.17 -8.55 -60.16
C MET A 8 103.06 -8.08 -58.72
N ASP A 9 104.18 -7.83 -58.06
CA ASP A 9 104.22 -7.38 -56.67
C ASP A 9 103.43 -6.07 -56.44
N GLY A 10 103.56 -5.10 -57.36
CA GLY A 10 102.79 -3.86 -57.32
C GLY A 10 101.26 -4.06 -57.42
N ARG A 11 100.79 -5.00 -58.27
CA ARG A 11 99.35 -5.32 -58.38
C ARG A 11 98.82 -6.07 -57.16
N PHE A 12 99.65 -6.96 -56.58
CA PHE A 12 99.31 -7.65 -55.34
C PHE A 12 99.23 -6.67 -54.17
N ALA A 13 100.14 -5.69 -54.08
CA ALA A 13 100.09 -4.64 -53.07
C ALA A 13 98.78 -3.82 -53.16
N GLU A 14 98.36 -3.43 -54.37
CA GLU A 14 97.14 -2.63 -54.57
C GLU A 14 95.86 -3.40 -54.21
N MET A 15 95.79 -4.69 -54.58
CA MET A 15 94.71 -5.58 -54.19
C MET A 15 94.64 -5.77 -52.66
N LEU A 16 95.79 -5.93 -52.01
CA LEU A 16 95.87 -6.05 -50.55
C LEU A 16 95.45 -4.75 -49.85
N ARG A 17 95.78 -3.57 -50.40
CA ARG A 17 95.31 -2.29 -49.86
C ARG A 17 93.79 -2.20 -49.91
N PHE A 18 93.18 -2.56 -51.04
CA PHE A 18 91.73 -2.58 -51.21
C PHE A 18 91.05 -3.54 -50.22
N TYR A 19 91.60 -4.75 -50.06
CA TYR A 19 91.08 -5.75 -49.13
C TYR A 19 91.16 -5.30 -47.67
N ALA A 20 92.30 -4.72 -47.26
CA ALA A 20 92.50 -4.19 -45.92
C ALA A 20 91.54 -3.03 -45.60
N THR A 21 91.29 -2.11 -46.54
CA THR A 21 90.35 -1.00 -46.33
C THR A 21 88.90 -1.48 -46.18
N LEU A 22 88.51 -2.57 -46.85
CA LEU A 22 87.17 -3.16 -46.77
C LEU A 22 86.93 -3.93 -45.46
N HIS A 23 87.93 -4.69 -44.98
CA HIS A 23 87.80 -5.52 -43.78
C HIS A 23 87.93 -4.75 -42.46
N LEU A 24 88.50 -3.55 -42.49
CA LEU A 24 88.68 -2.74 -41.30
C LEU A 24 87.44 -1.89 -40.99
N GLY A 25 86.93 -2.03 -39.77
CA GLY A 25 85.76 -1.30 -39.28
C GLY A 25 85.96 0.23 -39.24
N PRO A 26 84.88 1.02 -39.14
CA PRO A 26 84.90 2.47 -39.25
C PRO A 26 85.87 3.17 -38.28
N ASN A 27 86.12 2.59 -37.10
CA ASN A 27 87.07 3.10 -36.11
C ASN A 27 88.54 3.06 -36.56
N VAL A 28 88.95 2.09 -37.38
CA VAL A 28 90.33 1.99 -37.89
C VAL A 28 90.51 2.84 -39.15
N ARG A 29 89.46 2.91 -39.99
CA ARG A 29 89.43 3.73 -41.22
C ARG A 29 89.60 5.23 -40.94
N GLY A 30 89.22 5.71 -39.76
CA GLY A 30 89.36 7.10 -39.33
C GLY A 30 90.77 7.49 -38.82
N ARG A 31 91.69 6.54 -38.60
CA ARG A 31 93.03 6.85 -38.09
C ARG A 31 93.95 7.35 -39.21
N THR A 32 94.28 8.64 -39.17
CA THR A 32 95.12 9.34 -40.16
C THR A 32 96.52 8.71 -40.34
N ASN A 33 97.11 8.17 -39.27
CA ASN A 33 98.44 7.53 -39.31
C ASN A 33 98.46 6.15 -39.96
N PHE A 34 97.35 5.40 -39.90
CA PHE A 34 97.22 4.10 -40.55
C PHE A 34 97.10 4.27 -42.07
N LYS A 35 96.18 5.15 -42.49
CA LYS A 35 95.96 5.46 -43.92
C LYS A 35 97.23 5.99 -44.59
N ARG A 36 97.97 6.89 -43.93
CA ARG A 36 99.24 7.42 -44.46
C ARG A 36 100.31 6.33 -44.68
N ARG A 37 100.39 5.32 -43.81
CA ARG A 37 101.33 4.18 -43.99
C ARG A 37 100.87 3.25 -45.10
N GLN A 38 99.57 2.95 -45.15
CA GLN A 38 98.97 2.13 -46.19
C GLN A 38 99.18 2.75 -47.59
N ASP A 39 99.05 4.07 -47.72
CA ASP A 39 99.27 4.82 -48.95
C ASP A 39 100.77 4.90 -49.34
N ALA A 40 101.68 4.80 -48.38
CA ALA A 40 103.13 4.83 -48.59
C ALA A 40 103.78 3.45 -48.85
N ALA A 41 103.02 2.36 -48.70
CA ALA A 41 103.50 0.99 -48.89
C ALA A 41 103.79 0.67 -50.36
N GLN A 42 105.01 0.20 -50.66
CA GLN A 42 105.49 0.00 -52.03
C GLN A 42 105.51 -1.47 -52.48
N SER A 43 105.38 -2.42 -51.54
CA SER A 43 105.32 -3.85 -51.79
C SER A 43 104.13 -4.53 -51.12
N SER A 44 103.79 -5.76 -51.50
CA SER A 44 102.75 -6.53 -50.82
C SER A 44 103.07 -6.80 -49.35
N GLU A 45 104.36 -6.96 -49.03
CA GLU A 45 104.88 -7.15 -47.67
C GLU A 45 104.63 -5.88 -46.82
N ASP A 46 104.92 -4.70 -47.38
CA ASP A 46 104.69 -3.42 -46.69
C ASP A 46 103.21 -3.21 -46.36
N VAL A 47 102.30 -3.62 -47.26
CA VAL A 47 100.86 -3.52 -47.04
C VAL A 47 100.39 -4.46 -45.93
N LEU A 48 100.95 -5.67 -45.85
CA LEU A 48 100.70 -6.61 -44.74
C LEU A 48 101.22 -6.06 -43.40
N MET A 49 102.39 -5.42 -43.41
CA MET A 49 103.00 -4.80 -42.23
C MET A 49 102.36 -3.47 -41.81
N CYS A 50 101.59 -2.82 -42.71
CA CYS A 50 100.77 -1.65 -42.38
C CYS A 50 99.63 -1.97 -41.41
N SER A 51 99.29 -3.26 -41.25
CA SER A 51 98.37 -3.77 -40.22
C SER A 51 98.96 -3.51 -38.84
N GLU A 52 98.86 -2.27 -38.37
CA GLU A 52 99.26 -1.93 -37.00
C GLU A 52 98.49 -2.88 -36.07
N PRO A 53 99.20 -3.69 -35.23
CA PRO A 53 98.53 -4.53 -34.26
C PRO A 53 97.56 -3.64 -33.52
N VAL A 54 96.26 -3.98 -33.53
CA VAL A 54 95.30 -3.22 -32.75
C VAL A 54 95.88 -3.16 -31.35
N PRO A 55 96.16 -1.96 -30.80
CA PRO A 55 96.83 -1.86 -29.51
C PRO A 55 96.07 -2.73 -28.53
N ALA A 56 96.76 -3.62 -27.81
CA ALA A 56 96.12 -4.54 -26.88
C ALA A 56 95.15 -3.79 -25.95
N ASP A 57 95.54 -2.56 -25.60
CA ASP A 57 94.81 -1.58 -24.82
C ASP A 57 93.43 -1.22 -25.42
N ALA A 58 93.35 -1.05 -26.75
CA ALA A 58 92.12 -0.69 -27.47
C ALA A 58 91.14 -1.87 -27.61
N LEU A 59 91.64 -3.10 -27.79
CA LEU A 59 90.78 -4.30 -27.74
C LEU A 59 90.26 -4.55 -26.32
N THR A 60 91.08 -4.25 -25.32
CA THR A 60 90.68 -4.35 -23.91
C THR A 60 89.61 -3.30 -23.56
N GLU A 61 89.74 -2.07 -24.06
CA GLU A 61 88.74 -1.00 -23.95
C GLU A 61 87.39 -1.42 -24.54
N VAL A 62 87.37 -1.88 -25.80
CA VAL A 62 86.15 -2.35 -26.48
C VAL A 62 85.53 -3.56 -25.77
N GLY A 63 86.35 -4.47 -25.25
CA GLY A 63 85.87 -5.60 -24.43
C GLY A 63 85.18 -5.16 -23.14
N ARG A 64 85.73 -4.13 -22.46
CA ARG A 64 85.09 -3.51 -21.28
C ARG A 64 83.78 -2.82 -21.64
N GLU A 65 83.78 -2.04 -22.72
CA GLU A 65 82.57 -1.34 -23.21
C GLU A 65 81.47 -2.33 -23.59
N LEU A 66 81.81 -3.42 -24.29
CA LEU A 66 80.86 -4.47 -24.66
C LEU A 66 80.28 -5.16 -23.41
N ALA A 67 81.13 -5.49 -22.43
CA ALA A 67 80.69 -6.07 -21.17
C ALA A 67 79.77 -5.11 -20.38
N ALA A 68 80.10 -3.81 -20.36
CA ALA A 68 79.28 -2.78 -19.73
C ALA A 68 77.94 -2.60 -20.45
N ALA A 69 77.94 -2.59 -21.79
CA ALA A 69 76.72 -2.51 -22.59
C ALA A 69 75.83 -3.75 -22.37
N GLN A 70 76.42 -4.94 -22.28
CA GLN A 70 75.67 -6.18 -22.02
C GLN A 70 75.10 -6.20 -20.60
N ALA A 71 75.83 -5.71 -19.59
CA ALA A 71 75.31 -5.54 -18.24
C ALA A 71 74.16 -4.51 -18.18
N SER A 72 74.29 -3.40 -18.91
CA SER A 72 73.25 -2.37 -19.03
C SER A 72 71.99 -2.93 -19.70
N LEU A 73 72.13 -3.69 -20.79
CA LEU A 73 71.01 -4.35 -21.47
C LEU A 73 70.27 -5.31 -20.53
N LYS A 74 70.99 -6.19 -19.81
CA LYS A 74 70.38 -7.10 -18.84
C LYS A 74 69.67 -6.35 -17.71
N SER A 75 70.25 -5.25 -17.24
CA SER A 75 69.62 -4.37 -16.25
C SER A 75 68.33 -3.74 -16.78
N ALA A 76 68.34 -3.27 -18.03
CA ALA A 76 67.16 -2.71 -18.69
C ALA A 76 66.07 -3.76 -18.94
N GLU A 77 66.43 -4.99 -19.34
CA GLU A 77 65.52 -6.12 -19.50
C GLU A 77 64.88 -6.52 -18.17
N ALA A 78 65.66 -6.57 -17.08
CA ALA A 78 65.15 -6.80 -15.74
C ALA A 78 64.17 -5.69 -15.32
N SER A 79 64.53 -4.41 -15.52
CA SER A 79 63.65 -3.28 -15.24
C SER A 79 62.35 -3.33 -16.06
N ARG A 80 62.43 -3.71 -17.33
CA ARG A 80 61.27 -3.90 -18.21
C ARG A 80 60.33 -4.97 -17.65
N SER A 81 60.85 -6.15 -17.27
CA SER A 81 60.03 -7.22 -16.69
C SER A 81 59.32 -6.81 -15.40
N VAL A 82 59.99 -6.02 -14.54
CA VAL A 82 59.40 -5.47 -13.31
C VAL A 82 58.25 -4.53 -13.66
N MET A 83 58.43 -3.67 -14.66
CA MET A 83 57.38 -2.75 -15.12
C MET A 83 56.20 -3.49 -15.75
N GLU A 84 56.44 -4.51 -16.57
CA GLU A 84 55.40 -5.36 -17.17
C GLU A 84 54.57 -6.05 -16.08
N ASN A 85 55.21 -6.66 -15.08
CA ASN A 85 54.52 -7.30 -13.96
C ASN A 85 53.67 -6.30 -13.16
N LYS A 86 54.18 -5.07 -12.97
CA LYS A 86 53.41 -4.00 -12.32
C LYS A 86 52.18 -3.64 -13.16
N ILE A 87 52.35 -3.35 -14.46
CA ILE A 87 51.24 -3.01 -15.35
C ILE A 87 50.15 -4.10 -15.32
N LEU A 88 50.53 -5.38 -15.36
CA LEU A 88 49.57 -6.48 -15.29
C LEU A 88 48.82 -6.52 -13.95
N THR A 89 49.51 -6.25 -12.85
CA THR A 89 48.90 -6.20 -11.51
C THR A 89 47.89 -5.06 -11.41
N GLU A 90 48.28 -3.86 -11.85
CA GLU A 90 47.38 -2.70 -11.89
C GLU A 90 46.18 -2.92 -12.84
N GLN A 91 46.38 -3.58 -13.99
CA GLN A 91 45.28 -3.93 -14.90
C GLN A 91 44.28 -4.89 -14.26
N CYS A 92 44.76 -5.91 -13.54
CA CYS A 92 43.91 -6.85 -12.81
C CYS A 92 43.12 -6.15 -11.69
N ALA A 93 43.78 -5.26 -10.93
CA ALA A 93 43.13 -4.46 -9.91
C ALA A 93 42.05 -3.54 -10.50
N ARG A 94 42.30 -2.93 -11.65
CA ARG A 94 41.34 -2.09 -12.37
C ARG A 94 40.13 -2.88 -12.84
N ALA A 95 40.33 -4.02 -13.49
CA ALA A 95 39.24 -4.89 -13.94
C ALA A 95 38.35 -5.35 -12.76
N THR A 96 38.98 -5.66 -11.62
CA THR A 96 38.26 -5.99 -10.39
C THR A 96 37.43 -4.82 -9.88
N ALA A 97 38.02 -3.61 -9.83
CA ALA A 97 37.31 -2.41 -9.40
C ALA A 97 36.14 -2.04 -10.34
N GLU A 98 36.31 -2.21 -11.65
CA GLU A 98 35.25 -1.98 -12.65
C GLU A 98 34.09 -2.96 -12.46
N THR A 99 34.37 -4.22 -12.16
CA THR A 99 33.35 -5.24 -11.86
C THR A 99 32.54 -4.84 -10.62
N TRP A 100 33.20 -4.41 -9.54
CA TRP A 100 32.52 -3.91 -8.34
C TRP A 100 31.68 -2.66 -8.63
N ALA A 101 32.20 -1.72 -9.42
CA ALA A 101 31.47 -0.52 -9.78
C ALA A 101 30.18 -0.84 -10.56
N GLN A 102 30.23 -1.80 -11.48
CA GLN A 102 29.05 -2.29 -12.20
C GLN A 102 28.03 -2.95 -11.26
N GLN A 103 28.51 -3.80 -10.34
CA GLN A 103 27.67 -4.46 -9.35
C GLN A 103 26.93 -3.44 -8.46
N PHE A 104 27.66 -2.48 -7.89
CA PHE A 104 27.05 -1.43 -7.06
C PHE A 104 26.07 -0.55 -7.85
N SER A 105 26.32 -0.29 -9.14
CA SER A 105 25.37 0.42 -9.97
C SER A 105 24.08 -0.37 -10.16
N ALA A 106 24.18 -1.68 -10.41
CA ALA A 106 23.01 -2.55 -10.57
C ALA A 106 22.20 -2.65 -9.27
N GLU A 107 22.86 -2.81 -8.13
CA GLU A 107 22.23 -2.84 -6.81
C GLU A 107 21.55 -1.51 -6.47
N ARG A 108 22.21 -0.38 -6.74
CA ARG A 108 21.62 0.95 -6.58
C ARG A 108 20.34 1.08 -7.42
N ASP A 109 20.38 0.66 -8.68
CA ASP A 109 19.22 0.78 -9.57
C ASP A 109 18.07 -0.14 -9.15
N ALA A 110 18.38 -1.34 -8.63
CA ALA A 110 17.40 -2.24 -8.01
C ALA A 110 16.76 -1.61 -6.77
N ALA A 111 17.57 -1.08 -5.85
CA ALA A 111 17.10 -0.39 -4.65
C ALA A 111 16.20 0.81 -4.97
N HIS A 112 16.51 1.58 -6.03
CA HIS A 112 15.64 2.67 -6.48
C HIS A 112 14.27 2.19 -6.97
N LYS A 113 14.19 1.02 -7.62
CA LYS A 113 12.91 0.41 -8.02
C LYS A 113 12.10 -0.03 -6.80
N GLU A 114 12.75 -0.64 -5.82
CA GLU A 114 12.10 -1.03 -4.56
C GLU A 114 11.57 0.17 -3.79
N ILE A 115 12.35 1.26 -3.67
CA ILE A 115 11.91 2.50 -3.03
C ILE A 115 10.65 3.05 -3.71
N LYS A 116 10.59 3.04 -5.03
CA LYS A 116 9.38 3.47 -5.77
C LYS A 116 8.17 2.59 -5.44
N LEU A 117 8.35 1.27 -5.39
CA LEU A 117 7.29 0.33 -5.03
C LEU A 117 6.80 0.57 -3.60
N VAL A 118 7.72 0.69 -2.63
CA VAL A 118 7.39 0.97 -1.23
C VAL A 118 6.60 2.27 -1.10
N LYS A 119 7.03 3.36 -1.77
CA LYS A 119 6.30 4.64 -1.77
C LYS A 119 4.88 4.52 -2.33
N SER A 120 4.71 3.76 -3.41
CA SER A 120 3.36 3.54 -3.98
C SER A 120 2.45 2.76 -3.03
N ARG A 121 3.00 1.77 -2.32
CA ARG A 121 2.27 0.98 -1.32
C ARG A 121 1.92 1.81 -0.09
N GLU A 122 2.84 2.65 0.38
CA GLU A 122 2.62 3.61 1.46
C GLU A 122 1.44 4.55 1.13
N ALA A 123 1.42 5.11 -0.09
CA ALA A 123 0.32 5.95 -0.53
C ALA A 123 -1.03 5.21 -0.54
N SER A 124 -1.06 3.96 -1.01
CA SER A 124 -2.27 3.13 -0.98
C SER A 124 -2.77 2.83 0.44
N LEU A 125 -1.86 2.51 1.37
CA LEU A 125 -2.21 2.27 2.76
C LEU A 125 -2.75 3.53 3.44
N ASN A 126 -2.18 4.70 3.15
CA ASN A 126 -2.67 5.97 3.67
C ASN A 126 -4.11 6.29 3.21
N ILE A 127 -4.47 5.91 1.98
CA ILE A 127 -5.86 5.99 1.49
C ILE A 127 -6.76 5.05 2.29
N GLN A 128 -6.40 3.76 2.44
CA GLN A 128 -7.21 2.80 3.21
C GLN A 128 -7.39 3.21 4.68
N ILE A 129 -6.34 3.76 5.31
CA ILE A 129 -6.42 4.29 6.68
C ILE A 129 -7.42 5.45 6.74
N SER A 130 -7.41 6.33 5.75
CA SER A 130 -8.35 7.47 5.67
C SER A 130 -9.80 7.02 5.52
N GLU A 131 -10.04 6.01 4.68
CA GLU A 131 -11.36 5.38 4.50
C GLU A 131 -11.84 4.71 5.79
N MET A 132 -10.98 3.94 6.45
CA MET A 132 -11.29 3.29 7.73
C MET A 132 -11.64 4.35 8.80
N ASN A 133 -10.89 5.44 8.86
CA ASN A 133 -11.17 6.55 9.78
C ASN A 133 -12.54 7.19 9.52
N ALA A 134 -12.95 7.31 8.24
CA ALA A 134 -14.28 7.80 7.90
C ALA A 134 -15.39 6.84 8.37
N VAL A 135 -15.19 5.52 8.19
CA VAL A 135 -16.12 4.50 8.69
C VAL A 135 -16.23 4.54 10.21
N ILE A 136 -15.10 4.62 10.93
CA ILE A 136 -15.08 4.71 12.39
C ILE A 136 -15.87 5.94 12.88
N LYS A 137 -15.68 7.10 12.24
CA LYS A 137 -16.45 8.32 12.57
C LYS A 137 -17.94 8.14 12.31
N SER A 138 -18.33 7.56 11.19
CA SER A 138 -19.74 7.28 10.89
C SER A 138 -20.37 6.32 11.90
N HIS A 139 -19.65 5.28 12.32
CA HIS A 139 -20.11 4.38 13.37
C HIS A 139 -20.25 5.09 14.71
N HIS A 140 -19.31 5.97 15.08
CA HIS A 140 -19.40 6.76 16.30
C HIS A 140 -20.69 7.60 16.33
N GLU A 141 -20.97 8.33 15.25
CA GLU A 141 -22.22 9.10 15.12
C GLU A 141 -23.48 8.22 15.17
N MET A 142 -23.42 7.01 14.60
CA MET A 142 -24.53 6.06 14.67
C MET A 142 -24.80 5.62 16.11
N TYR A 143 -23.75 5.29 16.86
CA TYR A 143 -23.87 4.91 18.27
C TYR A 143 -24.41 6.06 19.11
N ASP A 144 -23.97 7.29 18.90
CA ASP A 144 -24.49 8.47 19.60
C ASP A 144 -26.00 8.66 19.34
N ARG A 145 -26.45 8.48 18.10
CA ARG A 145 -27.89 8.54 17.76
C ARG A 145 -28.67 7.43 18.44
N LEU A 146 -28.12 6.22 18.48
CA LEU A 146 -28.78 5.07 19.11
C LEU A 146 -28.92 5.26 20.62
N GLU A 147 -27.86 5.71 21.27
CA GLU A 147 -27.86 6.01 22.71
C GLU A 147 -28.90 7.07 23.04
N ASN A 148 -28.94 8.17 22.27
CA ASN A 148 -29.95 9.22 22.46
C ASN A 148 -31.39 8.69 22.32
N ARG A 149 -31.65 7.82 21.34
CA ARG A 149 -32.97 7.18 21.17
C ARG A 149 -33.33 6.27 22.33
N PHE A 150 -32.35 5.51 22.83
CA PHE A 150 -32.54 4.62 23.97
C PHE A 150 -32.87 5.41 25.24
N GLN A 151 -32.13 6.48 25.51
CA GLN A 151 -32.39 7.37 26.64
C GLN A 151 -33.78 8.03 26.57
N LEU A 152 -34.20 8.46 25.38
CA LEU A 152 -35.56 9.00 25.17
C LEU A 152 -36.64 7.93 25.43
N ALA A 153 -36.45 6.70 24.95
CA ALA A 153 -37.38 5.61 25.19
C ALA A 153 -37.48 5.26 26.68
N LEU A 154 -36.35 5.24 27.41
CA LEU A 154 -36.32 5.04 28.85
C LEU A 154 -37.13 6.11 29.59
N ARG A 155 -36.89 7.40 29.30
CA ARG A 155 -37.65 8.51 29.90
C ARG A 155 -39.14 8.43 29.59
N SER A 156 -39.51 8.09 28.35
CA SER A 156 -40.90 7.91 27.95
C SER A 156 -41.57 6.76 28.72
N ASN A 157 -40.88 5.63 28.87
CA ASN A 157 -41.40 4.49 29.63
C ASN A 157 -41.57 4.82 31.12
N GLU A 158 -40.67 5.61 31.69
CA GLU A 158 -40.79 6.09 33.07
C GLU A 158 -42.06 6.94 33.25
N ILE A 159 -42.34 7.85 32.32
CA ILE A 159 -43.56 8.68 32.33
C ILE A 159 -44.81 7.79 32.20
N LEU A 160 -44.86 6.91 31.20
CA LEU A 160 -45.99 6.01 30.99
C LEU A 160 -46.26 5.12 32.20
N THR A 161 -45.20 4.63 32.85
CA THR A 161 -45.34 3.82 34.07
C THR A 161 -46.00 4.62 35.19
N LYS A 162 -45.63 5.89 35.37
CA LYS A 162 -46.26 6.78 36.36
C LYS A 162 -47.74 7.03 36.02
N GLU A 163 -48.06 7.31 34.75
CA GLU A 163 -49.43 7.55 34.30
C GLU A 163 -50.33 6.31 34.46
N VAL A 164 -49.84 5.13 34.08
CA VAL A 164 -50.57 3.86 34.25
C VAL A 164 -50.84 3.57 35.74
N ASN A 165 -49.85 3.77 36.60
CA ASN A 165 -50.03 3.59 38.04
C ASN A 165 -51.02 4.60 38.63
N HIS A 166 -50.98 5.85 38.17
CA HIS A 166 -51.94 6.87 38.56
C HIS A 166 -53.36 6.50 38.15
N GLY A 167 -53.59 6.18 36.87
CA GLY A 167 -54.91 5.76 36.38
C GLY A 167 -55.42 4.49 37.05
N ARG A 168 -54.53 3.54 37.37
CA ARG A 168 -54.88 2.35 38.18
C ARG A 168 -55.37 2.75 39.58
N SER A 169 -54.72 3.71 40.22
CA SER A 169 -55.12 4.22 41.54
C SER A 169 -56.50 4.88 41.48
N GLU A 170 -56.73 5.76 40.50
CA GLU A 170 -58.02 6.43 40.30
C GLU A 170 -59.15 5.42 40.04
N TYR A 171 -58.89 4.41 39.21
CA TYR A 171 -59.84 3.35 38.93
C TYR A 171 -60.21 2.54 40.18
N LEU A 172 -59.23 2.21 41.02
CA LEU A 172 -59.48 1.51 42.29
C LEU A 172 -60.34 2.34 43.26
N VAL A 173 -60.08 3.64 43.36
CA VAL A 173 -60.92 4.57 44.15
C VAL A 173 -62.34 4.62 43.57
N GLY A 174 -62.49 4.65 42.25
CA GLY A 174 -63.77 4.60 41.55
C GLY A 174 -64.56 3.32 41.86
N ILE A 175 -63.91 2.15 41.78
CA ILE A 175 -64.54 0.86 42.16
C ILE A 175 -65.04 0.92 43.61
N GLN A 176 -64.22 1.39 44.56
CA GLN A 176 -64.63 1.48 45.95
C GLN A 176 -65.87 2.37 46.13
N ALA A 177 -65.91 3.51 45.45
CA ALA A 177 -67.08 4.40 45.47
C ALA A 177 -68.33 3.73 44.89
N PHE A 178 -68.20 3.03 43.75
CA PHE A 178 -69.31 2.28 43.15
C PHE A 178 -69.79 1.13 44.03
N THR A 179 -68.89 0.33 44.60
CA THR A 179 -69.22 -0.75 45.53
C THR A 179 -70.00 -0.21 46.72
N LYS A 180 -69.54 0.89 47.34
CA LYS A 180 -70.23 1.53 48.46
C LYS A 180 -71.61 2.07 48.06
N SER A 181 -71.73 2.65 46.87
CA SER A 181 -73.02 3.09 46.33
C SER A 181 -73.99 1.92 46.17
N TYR A 182 -73.53 0.80 45.61
CA TYR A 182 -74.31 -0.42 45.44
C TYR A 182 -74.76 -1.02 46.78
N GLU A 183 -73.86 -1.09 47.77
CA GLU A 183 -74.21 -1.53 49.13
C GLU A 183 -75.29 -0.65 49.76
N ASN A 184 -75.18 0.66 49.60
CA ASN A 184 -76.19 1.60 50.12
C ASN A 184 -77.54 1.42 49.42
N LEU A 185 -77.55 1.24 48.10
CA LEU A 185 -78.77 0.95 47.33
C LEU A 185 -79.39 -0.38 47.78
N HIS A 186 -78.58 -1.43 47.93
CA HIS A 186 -79.04 -2.72 48.42
C HIS A 186 -79.69 -2.60 49.80
N LYS A 187 -79.04 -1.91 50.75
CA LYS A 187 -79.60 -1.63 52.08
C LYS A 187 -80.96 -0.93 51.99
N LEU A 188 -81.10 0.10 51.13
CA LEU A 188 -82.37 0.80 50.94
C LEU A 188 -83.46 -0.13 50.41
N LEU A 189 -83.13 -0.92 49.37
CA LEU A 189 -84.06 -1.89 48.79
C LEU A 189 -84.49 -2.97 49.80
N SER A 190 -83.58 -3.44 50.66
CA SER A 190 -83.91 -4.40 51.72
C SER A 190 -84.91 -3.85 52.77
N HIS A 191 -84.98 -2.53 52.97
CA HIS A 191 -85.97 -1.90 53.87
C HIS A 191 -87.30 -1.62 53.16
N ILE A 192 -87.26 -1.40 51.84
CA ILE A 192 -88.45 -1.16 51.01
C ILE A 192 -89.15 -2.46 50.65
N ASP A 193 -88.47 -3.62 50.75
CA ASP A 193 -89.10 -4.92 50.57
C ASP A 193 -90.33 -4.97 51.49
N PRO A 194 -91.54 -4.84 50.93
CA PRO A 194 -92.71 -4.66 51.76
C PRO A 194 -92.86 -5.99 52.47
N LYS A 195 -92.72 -5.98 53.81
CA LYS A 195 -93.30 -7.06 54.62
C LYS A 195 -94.68 -7.30 54.02
N GLU A 196 -94.92 -8.51 53.51
CA GLU A 196 -96.21 -8.83 52.92
C GLU A 196 -97.27 -8.61 53.99
N THR A 197 -97.87 -7.43 53.95
CA THR A 197 -99.02 -7.09 54.76
C THR A 197 -100.23 -7.55 53.96
N THR A 198 -101.29 -7.94 54.65
CA THR A 198 -102.54 -8.39 54.01
C THR A 198 -103.08 -7.38 52.99
N LEU A 199 -102.73 -6.10 53.12
CA LEU A 199 -103.08 -5.05 52.16
C LEU A 199 -102.23 -5.11 50.87
N THR A 200 -100.91 -5.28 50.99
CA THR A 200 -100.02 -5.33 49.82
C THR A 200 -100.23 -6.60 48.99
N SER A 201 -100.57 -7.72 49.63
CA SER A 201 -100.96 -8.95 48.90
C SER A 201 -102.29 -8.77 48.14
N LYS A 202 -103.32 -8.19 48.78
CA LYS A 202 -104.61 -7.89 48.14
C LYS A 202 -104.48 -6.93 46.95
N LEU A 203 -103.65 -5.88 47.08
CA LEU A 203 -103.41 -4.94 45.97
C LEU A 203 -102.68 -5.60 44.80
N ARG A 204 -101.71 -6.48 45.07
CA ARG A 204 -100.97 -7.22 44.03
C ARG A 204 -101.90 -8.20 43.29
N GLU A 205 -102.78 -8.88 44.00
CA GLU A 205 -103.82 -9.74 43.42
C GLU A 205 -104.82 -8.94 42.57
N ARG A 206 -105.28 -7.78 43.05
CA ARG A 206 -106.18 -6.91 42.30
C ARG A 206 -105.56 -6.36 41.02
N ASN A 207 -104.27 -6.01 41.05
CA ASN A 207 -103.54 -5.59 39.86
C ASN A 207 -103.37 -6.73 38.84
N ARG A 208 -103.21 -7.98 39.29
CA ARG A 208 -103.23 -9.15 38.39
C ARG A 208 -104.61 -9.30 37.74
N ASP A 209 -105.70 -9.19 38.51
CA ASP A 209 -107.07 -9.29 37.98
C ASP A 209 -107.38 -8.18 36.96
N LEU A 210 -107.02 -6.93 37.27
CA LEU A 210 -107.17 -5.80 36.35
C LEU A 210 -106.36 -5.99 35.06
N PHE A 211 -105.11 -6.46 35.16
CA PHE A 211 -104.30 -6.77 33.97
C PHE A 211 -104.96 -7.86 33.12
N HIS A 212 -105.56 -8.88 33.73
CA HIS A 212 -106.31 -9.91 33.02
C HIS A 212 -107.60 -9.38 32.38
N ARG A 213 -108.31 -8.45 33.01
CA ARG A 213 -109.49 -7.77 32.45
C ARG A 213 -109.12 -6.86 31.28
N VAL A 214 -108.05 -6.08 31.38
CA VAL A 214 -107.56 -5.23 30.28
C VAL A 214 -107.09 -6.07 29.09
N LYS A 215 -106.54 -7.26 29.34
CA LYS A 215 -106.09 -8.19 28.29
C LYS A 215 -107.24 -8.95 27.59
N ARG A 216 -108.47 -8.90 28.12
CA ARG A 216 -109.68 -9.45 27.48
C ARG A 216 -110.72 -8.32 27.30
N PRO A 217 -110.67 -7.55 26.20
CA PRO A 217 -111.73 -6.58 25.94
C PRO A 217 -113.06 -7.32 25.75
N ASP A 218 -114.08 -6.90 26.51
CA ASP A 218 -115.43 -7.46 26.50
C ASP A 218 -116.05 -7.39 25.10
N GLN A 219 -116.43 -8.54 24.57
CA GLN A 219 -116.91 -8.74 23.21
C GLN A 219 -118.43 -8.47 23.12
N ARG A 220 -118.89 -7.28 23.56
CA ARG A 220 -120.28 -6.79 23.35
C ARG A 220 -120.34 -5.27 23.21
N ALA A 221 -119.87 -4.75 22.08
CA ALA A 221 -120.43 -3.58 21.38
C ALA A 221 -119.69 -3.39 20.04
N ALA A 222 -120.43 -3.39 18.94
CA ALA A 222 -119.95 -3.11 17.58
C ALA A 222 -119.98 -1.56 17.31
N PRO A 223 -119.39 -1.04 16.22
CA PRO A 223 -118.49 0.10 16.25
C PRO A 223 -119.14 1.44 15.88
N GLY A 224 -118.77 2.50 16.62
CA GLY A 224 -119.13 3.90 16.35
C GLY A 224 -117.90 4.73 16.01
N SER A 225 -117.99 5.48 14.93
CA SER A 225 -116.96 6.14 14.13
C SER A 225 -116.12 7.27 14.76
N ARG A 226 -114.86 7.32 14.30
CA ARG A 226 -113.94 8.46 14.02
C ARG A 226 -113.92 9.65 14.99
N LEU A 227 -112.72 10.02 15.43
CA LEU A 227 -112.16 11.36 15.19
C LEU A 227 -110.61 11.33 15.17
N ALA A 228 -110.06 12.19 14.32
CA ALA A 228 -108.66 12.31 13.95
C ALA A 228 -107.79 12.99 15.02
N GLY A 229 -106.48 12.69 15.01
CA GLY A 229 -105.47 13.43 15.76
C GLY A 229 -104.08 13.23 15.16
N LYS A 230 -103.68 14.17 14.30
CA LYS A 230 -102.30 14.38 13.80
C LYS A 230 -101.36 14.74 14.97
N TYR A 231 -100.08 14.40 14.86
CA TYR A 231 -98.81 15.04 15.32
C TYR A 231 -97.79 13.86 15.34
N GLY A 232 -96.66 13.80 14.64
CA GLY A 232 -95.58 14.75 14.43
C GLY A 232 -94.26 13.93 14.53
N ASN A 233 -93.51 13.82 13.42
CA ASN A 233 -92.10 13.35 13.34
C ASN A 233 -91.19 14.25 14.22
N PRO A 234 -89.89 13.97 14.57
CA PRO A 234 -88.87 13.28 13.76
C PRO A 234 -87.69 12.53 14.50
N VAL A 235 -86.92 11.75 13.72
CA VAL A 235 -85.44 11.65 13.65
C VAL A 235 -84.57 11.67 14.94
N GLY A 236 -83.78 10.60 15.13
CA GLY A 236 -82.54 10.59 15.93
C GLY A 236 -81.56 9.52 15.42
N ARG A 237 -80.44 9.96 14.83
CA ARG A 237 -79.46 9.18 14.03
C ARG A 237 -78.48 8.31 14.85
N PRO A 238 -77.73 7.40 14.18
CA PRO A 238 -76.79 6.44 14.77
C PRO A 238 -75.45 7.09 15.14
N TRP A 239 -74.80 6.52 16.16
CA TRP A 239 -73.43 6.89 16.55
C TRP A 239 -72.42 6.46 15.48
N CYS A 240 -71.65 7.45 15.00
CA CYS A 240 -70.60 7.32 14.01
C CYS A 240 -69.43 6.44 14.48
N ARG A 241 -69.05 5.48 13.63
CA ARG A 241 -67.67 5.00 13.49
C ARG A 241 -66.75 6.18 13.16
N LYS A 242 -65.58 6.24 13.80
CA LYS A 242 -64.39 6.89 13.25
C LYS A 242 -63.25 5.90 13.26
N ASP A 243 -63.04 5.27 12.11
CA ASP A 243 -61.75 4.76 11.69
C ASP A 243 -60.75 5.93 11.66
N ARG A 244 -59.58 5.74 12.26
CA ARG A 244 -58.39 6.51 11.92
C ARG A 244 -57.22 5.55 11.75
N ARG A 245 -57.13 5.02 10.53
CA ARG A 245 -55.92 4.43 9.95
C ARG A 245 -55.07 5.58 9.41
N VAL A 246 -53.89 5.82 9.98
CA VAL A 246 -52.84 6.65 9.37
C VAL A 246 -51.50 5.94 9.52
N GLN A 247 -51.09 5.35 8.40
CA GLN A 247 -49.74 5.26 7.82
C GLN A 247 -48.62 4.61 8.64
N ALA A 248 -48.41 3.32 8.34
CA ALA A 248 -47.10 2.73 8.28
C ALA A 248 -46.48 3.04 6.90
N THR A 249 -45.40 3.83 6.87
CA THR A 249 -44.40 3.81 5.79
C THR A 249 -43.12 4.48 6.29
N SER A 250 -42.07 3.69 6.47
CA SER A 250 -40.70 4.08 6.10
C SER A 250 -39.84 2.82 5.89
N PRO A 251 -38.94 2.79 4.89
CA PRO A 251 -38.35 1.58 4.37
C PRO A 251 -37.05 1.20 5.10
N LEU A 252 -36.79 -0.11 5.17
CA LEU A 252 -35.49 -0.69 5.50
C LEU A 252 -34.43 -0.27 4.48
N PRO A 253 -33.20 0.09 4.89
CA PRO A 253 -32.10 0.22 3.95
C PRO A 253 -31.60 -1.17 3.53
N SER A 254 -31.62 -1.35 2.21
CA SER A 254 -31.03 -2.43 1.43
C SER A 254 -29.57 -2.66 1.83
N ALA A 255 -29.26 -3.86 2.33
CA ALA A 255 -27.92 -4.40 2.29
C ALA A 255 -27.51 -4.58 0.82
N LYS A 256 -26.52 -3.81 0.38
CA LYS A 256 -25.73 -4.13 -0.82
C LYS A 256 -24.34 -4.48 -0.32
N GLY A 257 -23.89 -5.67 -0.70
CA GLY A 257 -22.60 -6.21 -0.31
C GLY A 257 -21.44 -5.39 -0.86
N TYR A 258 -20.39 -5.35 -0.04
CA TYR A 258 -18.98 -5.44 -0.40
C TYR A 258 -18.31 -6.25 0.70
#